data_AF-A0A645JHK5-F1
#
_entry.id   AF-A0A645JHK5-F1
#
_cell.length_a   1.000
_cell.length_b   1.000
_cell.length_c   1.000
_cell.angle_alpha   90.00
_cell.angle_beta   90.00
_cell.angle_gamma   90.00
#
_symmetry.space_group_name_H-M   'P 1'
#
loop_
_entity.id
_entity.type
_entity.pdbx_description
1 polymer ?
#
loop_
_entity_poly.entity_id
_entity_poly.type
_entity_poly.pdbx_seq_one_letter_code
_entity_poly.pdbx_strand_id
1 'polypeptide(L)'
;MSAIVDFKDHKLPDNILEKNPNDFMQQINNISYYSIEKYLENDRYIYLFISSFDYKHFSHILYDKKSKKYRKSSLPSDSIYMGLEYAKELNSDNELVFVSDINTLNEICSIKGITSINKKTIPLQTNNSDNVIIKLNIKDL
;
A
#
# COMPACT_ATOMS: atom_id res chain seq x y z
N MET A 1 19.72 3.11 12.41
CA MET A 1 19.43 4.49 11.97
C MET A 1 18.01 4.49 11.46
N SER A 2 17.07 5.08 12.20
CA SER A 2 15.64 4.99 11.90
C SER A 2 15.27 5.97 10.78
N ALA A 3 14.57 5.51 9.74
CA ALA A 3 14.05 6.38 8.69
C ALA A 3 12.80 7.11 9.21
N ILE A 4 12.78 8.44 9.09
CA ILE A 4 11.60 9.26 9.41
C ILE A 4 10.83 9.47 8.12
N VAL A 5 9.61 8.94 8.03
CA VAL A 5 8.68 9.24 6.94
C VAL A 5 7.92 10.50 7.30
N ASP A 6 8.14 11.58 6.56
CA ASP A 6 7.51 12.87 6.82
C ASP A 6 6.22 13.05 6.01
N PHE A 7 5.08 12.91 6.70
CA PHE A 7 3.75 13.16 6.13
C PHE A 7 3.40 14.65 5.99
N LYS A 8 4.32 15.58 6.33
CA LYS A 8 4.11 17.05 6.23
C LYS A 8 2.80 17.48 6.91
N ASP A 9 1.97 18.23 6.19
CA ASP A 9 0.70 18.82 6.65
C ASP A 9 -0.44 17.78 6.82
N HIS A 10 -0.17 16.51 6.53
CA HIS A 10 -1.12 15.41 6.69
C HIS A 10 -0.95 14.66 8.02
N LYS A 11 -0.23 15.25 9.00
CA LYS A 11 -0.09 14.70 10.36
C LYS A 11 -1.11 15.30 11.30
N LEU A 12 -1.75 14.46 12.11
CA LEU A 12 -2.60 14.91 13.19
C LEU A 12 -1.80 15.85 14.11
N PRO A 13 -2.35 17.02 14.50
CA PRO A 13 -1.68 17.90 15.42
C PRO A 13 -1.53 17.21 16.77
N ASP A 14 -0.42 17.46 17.45
CA ASP A 14 -0.05 16.74 18.68
C ASP A 14 -1.10 16.88 19.80
N ASN A 15 -1.89 17.95 19.77
CA ASN A 15 -2.95 18.23 20.74
C ASN A 15 -4.35 17.76 20.32
N ILE A 16 -4.47 16.93 19.26
CA ILE A 16 -5.78 16.53 18.73
C ILE A 16 -6.62 15.78 19.77
N LEU A 17 -5.99 15.02 20.65
CA LEU A 17 -6.64 14.26 21.73
C LEU A 17 -7.10 15.12 22.91
N GLU A 18 -6.61 16.37 22.99
CA GLU A 18 -7.00 17.34 24.02
C GLU A 18 -8.25 18.14 23.61
N LYS A 19 -8.71 17.98 22.37
CA LYS A 19 -9.91 18.65 21.86
C LYS A 19 -11.17 17.96 22.33
N ASN A 20 -12.23 18.74 22.49
CA ASN A 20 -13.56 18.16 22.69
C ASN A 20 -13.99 17.36 21.44
N PRO A 21 -14.90 16.39 21.57
CA PRO A 21 -15.29 15.52 20.46
C PRO A 21 -15.80 16.25 19.21
N ASN A 22 -16.49 17.38 19.36
CA ASN A 22 -17.03 18.13 18.22
C ASN A 22 -15.92 18.82 17.42
N ASP A 23 -14.98 19.46 18.11
CA ASP A 23 -13.84 20.14 17.51
C ASP A 23 -12.84 19.13 16.91
N PHE A 24 -12.68 17.98 17.57
CA PHE A 24 -11.96 16.82 17.04
C PHE A 24 -12.53 16.37 15.70
N MET A 25 -13.84 16.13 15.64
CA MET A 25 -14.52 15.69 14.41
C MET A 25 -14.46 16.75 13.30
N GLN A 26 -14.65 18.04 13.63
CA GLN A 26 -14.52 19.11 12.64
C GLN A 26 -13.10 19.22 12.09
N GLN A 27 -12.08 19.09 12.93
CA GLN A 27 -10.70 19.22 12.50
C GLN A 27 -10.24 18.03 11.64
N ILE A 28 -10.70 16.82 11.98
CA ILE A 28 -10.50 15.63 11.15
C ILE A 28 -11.18 15.75 9.79
N ASN A 29 -12.34 16.39 9.73
CA ASN A 29 -13.03 16.63 8.45
C ASN A 29 -12.34 17.72 7.61
N ASN A 30 -11.62 18.65 8.23
CA ASN A 30 -11.01 19.80 7.56
C ASN A 30 -9.56 19.57 7.12
N ILE A 31 -8.87 18.58 7.70
CA ILE A 31 -7.49 18.27 7.36
C ILE A 31 -7.45 16.87 6.76
N SER A 32 -6.96 16.76 5.52
CA SER A 32 -6.73 15.47 4.89
C SER A 32 -5.61 14.74 5.61
N TYR A 33 -5.92 13.99 6.65
CA TYR A 33 -4.95 13.13 7.33
C TYR A 33 -4.79 11.80 6.59
N TYR A 34 -3.58 11.27 6.63
CA TYR A 34 -3.31 9.90 6.20
C TYR A 34 -3.13 9.00 7.42
N SER A 35 -3.86 7.88 7.44
CA SER A 35 -3.64 6.78 8.37
C SER A 35 -2.64 5.81 7.74
N ILE A 36 -1.73 5.27 8.55
CA ILE A 36 -0.86 4.16 8.14
C ILE A 36 -1.59 2.86 8.49
N GLU A 37 -2.11 2.19 7.47
CA GLU A 37 -2.83 0.93 7.60
C GLU A 37 -1.87 -0.26 7.64
N LYS A 38 -0.73 -0.17 6.95
CA LYS A 38 0.29 -1.21 6.93
C LYS A 38 1.69 -0.62 6.90
N TYR A 39 2.57 -1.19 7.72
CA TYR A 39 4.01 -0.94 7.72
C TYR A 39 4.75 -2.27 7.54
N LEU A 40 5.68 -2.31 6.59
CA LEU A 40 6.58 -3.42 6.36
C LEU A 40 7.99 -2.89 6.11
N GLU A 41 9.00 -3.54 6.66
CA GLU A 41 10.39 -3.15 6.48
C GLU A 41 11.26 -4.40 6.28
N ASN A 42 12.18 -4.33 5.32
CA ASN A 42 13.30 -5.28 5.18
C ASN A 42 14.62 -4.49 5.20
N ASP A 43 15.78 -5.11 4.99
CA ASP A 43 17.08 -4.43 5.05
C ASP A 43 17.25 -3.24 4.10
N ARG A 44 16.51 -3.19 2.98
CA ARG A 44 16.69 -2.20 1.93
C ARG A 44 15.53 -1.22 1.79
N TYR A 45 14.30 -1.64 2.09
CA TYR A 45 13.10 -0.89 1.79
C TYR A 45 12.16 -0.80 3.00
N ILE A 46 11.37 0.27 3.00
CA ILE A 46 10.19 0.42 3.84
C ILE A 46 8.99 0.54 2.91
N TYR A 47 7.97 -0.26 3.15
CA TYR A 47 6.67 -0.19 2.50
C TYR A 47 5.62 0.30 3.48
N LEU A 48 4.78 1.21 2.99
CA LEU A 48 3.65 1.77 3.70
C LEU A 48 2.40 1.66 2.82
N PHE A 49 1.31 1.17 3.40
CA PHE A 49 -0.01 1.38 2.85
C PHE A 49 -0.71 2.43 3.69
N ILE A 50 -1.21 3.47 3.02
CA ILE A 50 -1.88 4.58 3.67
C ILE A 50 -3.29 4.75 3.13
N SER A 51 -4.21 5.17 3.99
CA SER A 51 -5.57 5.54 3.65
C SER A 51 -5.79 7.02 3.97
N SER A 52 -6.62 7.70 3.19
CA SER A 52 -7.26 8.94 3.66
C SER A 52 -8.24 8.62 4.76
N PHE A 53 -8.46 9.55 5.68
CA PHE A 53 -9.40 9.35 6.78
C PHE A 53 -10.83 8.99 6.33
N ASP A 54 -11.27 9.51 5.18
CA ASP A 54 -12.58 9.17 4.60
C ASP A 54 -12.59 7.83 3.85
N TYR A 55 -11.49 7.07 3.89
CA TYR A 55 -11.28 5.78 3.22
C TYR A 55 -11.56 5.81 1.71
N LYS A 56 -11.55 6.99 1.08
CA LYS A 56 -11.75 7.11 -0.38
C LYS A 56 -10.46 6.98 -1.17
N HIS A 57 -9.32 7.27 -0.53
CA HIS A 57 -8.03 7.25 -1.19
C HIS A 57 -7.08 6.32 -0.46
N PHE A 58 -6.61 5.30 -1.17
CA PHE A 58 -5.57 4.41 -0.71
C PHE A 58 -4.30 4.65 -1.52
N SER A 59 -3.14 4.47 -0.90
CA SER A 59 -1.85 4.63 -1.58
C SER A 59 -0.79 3.71 -1.02
N HIS A 60 0.02 3.18 -1.93
CA HIS A 60 1.19 2.36 -1.63
C HIS A 60 2.42 3.25 -1.74
N ILE A 61 3.20 3.35 -0.68
CA ILE A 61 4.44 4.13 -0.62
C ILE A 61 5.59 3.18 -0.41
N LEU A 62 6.63 3.34 -1.22
CA LEU A 62 7.89 2.63 -1.05
C LEU A 62 9.04 3.61 -0.83
N TYR A 63 9.84 3.34 0.19
CA TYR A 63 11.03 4.10 0.54
C TYR A 63 12.27 3.22 0.43
N ASP A 64 13.26 3.66 -0.34
CA ASP A 64 14.57 3.00 -0.46
C ASP A 64 15.54 3.59 0.57
N LYS A 65 15.92 2.78 1.56
CA LYS A 65 16.82 3.18 2.66
C LYS A 65 18.23 3.51 2.16
N LYS A 66 18.67 2.88 1.06
CA LYS A 66 20.00 3.10 0.49
C LYS A 66 20.07 4.44 -0.24
N SER A 67 19.08 4.72 -1.11
CA SER A 67 19.06 5.97 -1.87
C SER A 67 18.42 7.15 -1.14
N LYS A 68 17.77 6.90 0.01
CA LYS A 68 16.99 7.85 0.81
C LYS A 68 15.87 8.54 0.03
N LYS A 69 15.39 7.93 -1.05
CA LYS A 69 14.30 8.45 -1.87
C LYS A 69 13.01 7.72 -1.52
N TYR A 70 11.95 8.48 -1.25
CA TYR A 70 10.59 7.96 -1.26
C TYR A 70 10.03 8.10 -2.67
N ARG A 71 9.33 7.09 -3.16
CA ARG A 71 8.53 7.23 -4.38
C ARG A 71 7.07 7.34 -3.95
N LYS A 72 6.55 8.58 -3.91
CA LYS A 72 5.17 8.89 -3.49
C LYS A 72 4.17 8.60 -4.62
N SER A 73 4.18 7.35 -5.11
CA SER A 73 3.25 6.77 -6.11
C SER A 73 3.82 5.49 -6.76
N SER A 74 4.68 4.71 -6.11
CA SER A 74 5.45 3.68 -6.81
C SER A 74 4.77 2.32 -6.91
N LEU A 75 3.52 2.31 -7.34
CA LEU A 75 3.02 1.22 -8.16
C LEU A 75 2.52 1.88 -9.44
N PRO A 76 2.81 1.34 -10.64
CA PRO A 76 2.29 1.92 -11.87
C PRO A 76 0.77 2.11 -11.73
N SER A 77 0.24 3.29 -12.09
CA SER A 77 -1.19 3.62 -11.98
C SER A 77 -2.09 2.60 -12.70
N ASP A 78 -1.51 1.94 -13.70
CA ASP A 78 -2.14 0.94 -14.56
C ASP A 78 -1.76 -0.49 -14.15
N SER A 79 -1.13 -0.67 -12.97
CA SER A 79 -0.82 -2.00 -12.46
C SER A 79 -1.98 -2.58 -11.64
N ILE A 80 -2.12 -3.90 -11.69
CA ILE A 80 -3.06 -4.65 -10.83
C ILE A 80 -2.86 -4.32 -9.34
N TYR A 81 -1.63 -3.98 -8.93
CA TYR A 81 -1.26 -3.76 -7.55
C TYR A 81 -1.92 -2.53 -6.92
N MET A 82 -2.36 -1.56 -7.73
CA MET A 82 -3.13 -0.40 -7.25
C MET A 82 -4.56 -0.77 -6.85
N GLY A 83 -5.10 -1.88 -7.37
CA GLY A 83 -6.42 -2.38 -7.02
C GLY A 83 -6.39 -3.39 -5.88
N LEU A 84 -5.22 -3.89 -5.49
CA LEU A 84 -5.06 -4.83 -4.40
C LEU A 84 -5.03 -4.09 -3.05
N GLU A 85 -5.42 -4.79 -1.99
CA GLU A 85 -5.12 -4.36 -0.64
C GLU A 85 -3.60 -4.23 -0.39
N TYR A 86 -3.23 -3.85 0.83
CA TYR A 86 -1.84 -3.84 1.25
C TYR A 86 -1.14 -5.20 1.10
N ALA A 87 0.16 -5.13 0.78
CA ALA A 87 1.02 -6.31 0.80
C ALA A 87 1.05 -6.93 2.20
N LYS A 88 0.98 -8.26 2.28
CA LYS A 88 1.06 -8.99 3.54
C LYS A 88 2.50 -9.11 4.03
N GLU A 89 3.47 -9.12 3.11
CA GLU A 89 4.91 -9.24 3.40
C GLU A 89 5.78 -8.39 2.46
N LEU A 90 6.91 -7.91 2.97
CA LEU A 90 8.06 -7.39 2.21
C LEU A 90 9.25 -8.31 2.53
N ASN A 91 9.57 -9.24 1.64
CA ASN A 91 10.54 -10.29 1.94
C ASN A 91 11.99 -9.83 1.76
N SER A 92 12.95 -10.69 2.13
CA SER A 92 14.40 -10.41 1.99
C SER A 92 14.86 -10.23 0.54
N ASP A 93 14.13 -10.79 -0.42
CA ASP A 93 14.43 -10.68 -1.85
C ASP A 93 13.95 -9.35 -2.47
N ASN A 94 13.37 -8.47 -1.64
CA ASN A 94 12.78 -7.19 -2.03
C ASN A 94 11.53 -7.36 -2.89
N GLU A 95 10.70 -8.33 -2.51
CA GLU A 95 9.40 -8.56 -3.13
C GLU A 95 8.29 -8.17 -2.17
N LEU A 96 7.28 -7.46 -2.71
CA LEU A 96 6.00 -7.27 -2.04
C LEU A 96 5.12 -8.48 -2.36
N VAL A 97 4.62 -9.15 -1.31
CA VAL A 97 3.75 -10.31 -1.43
C VAL A 97 2.32 -9.90 -1.09
N PHE A 98 1.42 -10.06 -2.04
CA PHE A 98 -0.01 -9.81 -1.91
C PHE A 98 -0.75 -11.14 -1.89
N VAL A 99 -1.89 -11.15 -1.20
CA VAL A 99 -2.83 -12.25 -1.18
C VAL A 99 -4.20 -11.67 -1.52
N SER A 100 -4.84 -12.22 -2.53
CA SER A 100 -6.17 -11.78 -3.00
C SER A 100 -6.95 -13.00 -3.45
N ASP A 101 -8.26 -12.98 -3.35
CA ASP A 101 -9.06 -14.01 -4.00
C ASP A 101 -9.06 -13.84 -5.53
N ILE A 102 -9.39 -14.92 -6.23
CA ILE A 102 -9.40 -14.95 -7.70
C ILE A 102 -10.47 -14.04 -8.32
N ASN A 103 -11.61 -13.84 -7.65
CA ASN A 103 -12.70 -13.01 -8.19
C ASN A 103 -12.31 -11.54 -8.16
N THR A 104 -11.79 -11.07 -7.02
CA THR A 104 -11.24 -9.70 -6.89
C THR A 104 -10.16 -9.44 -7.92
N LEU A 105 -9.26 -10.40 -8.15
CA LEU A 105 -8.20 -10.26 -9.14
C LEU A 105 -8.77 -10.13 -10.57
N ASN A 106 -9.77 -10.94 -10.92
CA ASN A 106 -10.42 -10.89 -12.23
C ASN A 106 -11.17 -9.57 -12.45
N GLU A 107 -11.82 -9.02 -11.41
CA GLU A 107 -12.47 -7.71 -11.47
C GLU A 107 -11.46 -6.59 -11.73
N ILE A 108 -10.37 -6.56 -10.96
CA ILE A 108 -9.29 -5.57 -11.14
C ILE A 108 -8.72 -5.63 -12.56
N CYS A 109 -8.41 -6.84 -13.04
CA CYS A 109 -7.87 -7.02 -14.39
C CYS A 109 -8.86 -6.54 -15.46
N SER A 110 -10.15 -6.81 -15.27
CA SER A 110 -11.22 -6.38 -16.18
C SER A 110 -11.37 -4.86 -16.22
N ILE A 111 -11.39 -4.20 -15.05
CA ILE A 111 -11.49 -2.73 -14.92
C ILE A 111 -10.27 -2.04 -15.57
N LYS A 112 -9.07 -2.62 -15.42
CA LYS A 112 -7.82 -2.04 -15.92
C LYS A 112 -7.49 -2.44 -17.37
N GLY A 113 -8.30 -3.28 -18.00
CA GLY A 113 -8.04 -3.78 -19.37
C GLY A 113 -6.79 -4.65 -19.47
N ILE A 114 -6.39 -5.32 -18.38
CA ILE A 114 -5.18 -6.14 -18.32
C ILE A 114 -5.54 -7.55 -18.78
N THR A 115 -5.14 -7.90 -20.00
CA THR A 115 -5.44 -9.19 -20.64
C THR A 115 -4.39 -10.26 -20.37
N SER A 116 -3.23 -9.89 -19.81
CA SER A 116 -2.22 -10.84 -19.36
C SER A 116 -1.34 -10.24 -18.27
N ILE A 117 -1.12 -10.99 -17.19
CA ILE A 117 -0.12 -10.67 -16.16
C ILE A 117 1.18 -11.33 -16.63
N ASN A 118 2.12 -10.55 -17.17
CA ASN A 118 3.34 -11.05 -17.82
C ASN A 118 4.14 -12.04 -16.93
N LYS A 119 4.05 -13.34 -17.24
CA LYS A 119 5.04 -14.45 -17.20
C LYS A 119 6.08 -14.62 -16.07
N LYS A 120 6.11 -13.82 -15.00
CA LYS A 120 6.86 -14.12 -13.75
C LYS A 120 5.97 -14.50 -12.57
N THR A 121 4.66 -14.31 -12.70
CA THR A 121 3.62 -14.88 -11.86
C THR A 121 3.50 -16.37 -12.17
N ILE A 122 4.24 -17.21 -11.43
CA ILE A 122 4.11 -18.68 -11.49
C ILE A 122 2.96 -19.14 -10.56
N PRO A 123 2.44 -20.36 -10.73
CA PRO A 123 1.06 -20.67 -11.10
C PRO A 123 0.16 -20.99 -9.89
N LEU A 124 -1.14 -21.08 -10.20
CA LEU A 124 -2.23 -21.53 -9.34
C LEU A 124 -2.03 -22.92 -8.68
N GLN A 125 -2.73 -23.07 -7.53
CA GLN A 125 -3.32 -24.29 -6.92
C GLN A 125 -2.48 -25.11 -5.91
N THR A 126 -3.02 -25.74 -4.84
CA THR A 126 -4.40 -26.11 -4.40
C THR A 126 -4.53 -26.11 -2.86
N ASN A 127 -5.75 -25.84 -2.35
CA ASN A 127 -6.48 -26.63 -1.33
C ASN A 127 -7.54 -25.75 -0.63
N ASN A 128 -8.82 -25.88 -1.01
CA ASN A 128 -10.00 -25.36 -0.30
C ASN A 128 -10.09 -23.86 0.06
N SER A 129 -9.32 -22.98 -0.57
CA SER A 129 -9.49 -21.53 -0.40
C SER A 129 -9.11 -20.78 -1.67
N ASP A 130 -10.02 -19.95 -2.18
CA ASP A 130 -9.99 -19.21 -3.45
C ASP A 130 -8.91 -18.11 -3.56
N ASN A 131 -7.83 -18.19 -2.78
CA ASN A 131 -6.80 -17.17 -2.66
C ASN A 131 -5.61 -17.41 -3.60
N VAL A 132 -5.14 -16.33 -4.21
CA VAL A 132 -4.00 -16.21 -5.13
C VAL A 132 -2.91 -15.39 -4.45
N ILE A 133 -1.67 -15.86 -4.57
CA ILE A 133 -0.48 -15.13 -4.11
C ILE A 133 0.13 -14.40 -5.29
N ILE A 134 0.36 -13.09 -5.14
CA ILE A 134 0.91 -12.23 -6.18
C ILE A 134 2.19 -11.62 -5.63
N LYS A 135 3.30 -11.75 -6.36
CA LYS A 135 4.61 -11.23 -5.95
C LYS A 135 5.06 -10.14 -6.91
N LEU A 136 5.49 -9.01 -6.35
CA LEU A 136 6.04 -7.89 -7.08
C LEU A 136 7.49 -7.66 -6.66
N ASN A 137 8.43 -7.89 -7.56
CA ASN A 137 9.81 -7.51 -7.31
C ASN A 137 9.95 -5.99 -7.42
N ILE A 138 10.49 -5.35 -6.40
CA ILE A 138 10.66 -3.89 -6.36
C ILE A 138 11.57 -3.39 -7.50
N LYS A 139 12.45 -4.22 -8.06
CA LYS A 139 13.29 -3.84 -9.22
C LYS A 139 12.48 -3.67 -10.51
N ASP A 140 11.28 -4.24 -10.58
CA ASP A 140 10.39 -4.14 -11.73
C ASP A 140 9.51 -2.86 -11.65
N LEU A 141 9.73 -2.00 -10.64
CA LEU A 141 9.09 -0.68 -10.43
C LEU A 141 9.97 0.50 -10.84
#